data_AF-A0AAU0WBP5-F1
#
_entry.id   AF-A0AAU0WBP5-F1
#
_cell.length_a   1.000
_cell.length_b   1.000
_cell.length_c   1.000
_cell.angle_alpha   90.00
_cell.angle_beta   90.00
_cell.angle_gamma   90.00
#
_symmetry.space_group_name_H-M   'P 1'
#
loop_
_entity.id
_entity.type
_entity.pdbx_description
1 polymer ?
#
loop_
_entity_poly.entity_id
_entity_poly.type
_entity_poly.pdbx_seq_one_letter_code
_entity_poly.pdbx_strand_id
1 'polypeptide(L)' 'MITGYKAARNRPLTRGQRLSDKALAAVRAPVEHGFAHLENWRVLGKVRTDPAWATALVRPLLVLTNREISR' A
#
# COMPACT_ATOMS: atom_id res chain seq x y z
N MET A 1 5.88 5.56 -8.96
CA MET A 1 4.88 4.47 -9.16
C MET A 1 5.58 3.29 -9.80
N ILE A 2 5.66 2.16 -9.10
CA ILE A 2 6.11 0.90 -9.69
C ILE A 2 4.89 0.37 -10.47
N THR A 3 4.94 0.48 -11.80
CA THR A 3 3.88 -0.07 -12.66
C THR A 3 4.15 -1.55 -12.94
N GLY A 4 3.09 -2.34 -12.98
CA GLY A 4 3.15 -3.75 -13.37
C GLY A 4 3.60 -3.95 -14.82
N TYR A 5 4.00 -5.17 -15.17
CA TYR A 5 4.44 -5.52 -16.50
C TYR A 5 3.26 -5.54 -17.48
N LYS A 6 3.44 -4.91 -18.65
CA LYS A 6 2.40 -4.84 -19.69
C LYS A 6 2.72 -5.83 -20.82
N ALA A 7 1.74 -6.64 -21.23
CA ALA A 7 1.86 -7.44 -22.44
C ALA A 7 1.88 -6.51 -23.66
N ALA A 8 2.79 -6.76 -24.60
CA ALA A 8 2.81 -6.10 -25.90
C ALA A 8 2.23 -7.05 -26.96
N ARG A 9 1.75 -6.50 -28.10
CA ARG A 9 1.04 -7.25 -29.16
C ARG A 9 1.78 -8.52 -29.63
N ASN A 10 3.12 -8.49 -29.60
CA ASN A 10 3.99 -9.62 -29.98
C ASN A 10 4.80 -10.21 -28.81
N ARG A 11 4.54 -9.79 -27.58
CA ARG A 11 5.27 -10.27 -26.39
C ARG A 11 4.29 -10.56 -25.26
N PRO A 12 3.77 -11.80 -25.18
CA PRO A 12 2.97 -12.22 -24.04
C PRO A 12 3.81 -12.21 -22.76
N LEU A 13 3.18 -11.85 -21.64
CA LEU A 13 3.79 -11.88 -20.31
C LEU A 13 4.18 -13.30 -19.94
N THR A 14 5.42 -13.47 -19.49
CA THR A 14 5.87 -14.75 -18.94
C THR A 14 5.11 -15.09 -17.65
N ARG A 15 5.03 -16.38 -17.31
CA ARG A 15 4.28 -16.85 -16.12
C ARG A 15 4.77 -16.18 -14.82
N GLY A 16 6.07 -15.92 -14.71
CA GLY A 16 6.66 -15.17 -13.59
C GLY A 16 6.17 -13.72 -13.52
N GLN A 17 6.13 -13.01 -14.65
CA GLN A 17 5.63 -11.62 -14.69
C GLN A 17 4.16 -11.52 -14.29
N ARG A 18 3.31 -12.46 -14.73
CA ARG A 18 1.90 -12.51 -14.32
C ARG A 18 1.72 -12.73 -12.81
N LEU A 19 2.57 -13.56 -12.20
CA LEU A 19 2.54 -13.80 -10.76
C LEU A 19 2.98 -12.56 -9.99
N SER A 20 4.03 -11.88 -10.45
CA SER A 20 4.48 -10.61 -9.87
C SER A 20 3.41 -9.52 -10.00
N ASP A 21 2.75 -9.40 -11.15
CA ASP A 21 1.65 -8.45 -11.35
C ASP A 21 0.45 -8.77 -10.45
N LYS A 22 0.15 -10.05 -10.22
CA LYS A 22 -0.90 -10.48 -9.31
C LYS A 22 -0.57 -10.15 -7.85
N ALA A 23 0.69 -10.36 -7.45
CA ALA A 23 1.17 -9.98 -6.12
C ALA A 23 1.13 -8.46 -5.92
N LEU A 24 1.59 -7.69 -6.90
CA LEU A 24 1.53 -6.23 -6.89
C LEU A 24 0.08 -5.74 -6.85
N ALA A 25 -0.83 -6.31 -7.63
CA ALA A 25 -2.24 -5.96 -7.62
C ALA A 25 -2.91 -6.25 -6.28
N ALA A 26 -2.55 -7.36 -5.63
CA ALA A 26 -3.08 -7.75 -4.33
C ALA A 26 -2.64 -6.81 -3.20
N VAL A 27 -1.45 -6.20 -3.30
CA VAL A 27 -0.98 -5.17 -2.36
C VAL A 27 -1.52 -3.79 -2.73
N ARG A 28 -1.71 -3.53 -4.03
CA ARG A 28 -2.17 -2.24 -4.55
C ARG A 28 -3.61 -1.93 -4.18
N ALA A 29 -4.52 -2.89 -4.28
CA ALA A 29 -5.92 -2.70 -3.89
C ALA A 29 -6.11 -2.26 -2.41
N PRO A 30 -5.52 -2.93 -1.41
CA PRO A 30 -5.64 -2.50 -0.01
C PRO A 30 -4.86 -1.21 0.27
N VAL A 31 -3.75 -0.94 -0.42
CA VAL A 31 -3.01 0.33 -0.27
C VAL A 31 -3.82 1.50 -0.82
N GLU A 32 -4.33 1.40 -2.04
CA GLU A 32 -5.15 2.45 -2.66
C GLU A 32 -6.47 2.64 -1.90
N HIS A 33 -7.10 1.55 -1.45
CA HIS A 33 -8.31 1.62 -0.65
C HIS A 33 -8.05 2.23 0.75
N GLY A 34 -6.98 1.79 1.43
CA GLY A 34 -6.56 2.35 2.71
C GLY A 34 -6.16 3.82 2.60
N PHE A 35 -5.51 4.22 1.50
CA PHE A 35 -5.13 5.60 1.23
C PHE A 35 -6.32 6.49 0.88
N ALA A 36 -7.27 6.00 0.08
CA ALA A 36 -8.54 6.68 -0.15
C ALA A 36 -9.36 6.82 1.13
N HIS A 37 -9.29 5.81 2.02
CA HIS A 37 -9.85 5.89 3.35
C HIS A 37 -9.11 6.99 4.15
N LEU A 38 -7.78 6.99 4.19
CA LEU A 38 -6.98 8.03 4.85
C LEU A 38 -7.31 9.44 4.34
N GLU A 39 -7.51 9.62 3.03
CA GLU A 39 -7.88 10.93 2.47
C GLU A 39 -9.28 11.39 2.92
N ASN A 40 -10.22 10.44 3.04
CA ASN A 40 -11.56 10.68 3.56
C ASN A 40 -11.59 10.88 5.10
N TRP A 41 -10.48 10.64 5.81
CA TRP A 41 -10.48 10.55 7.26
C TRP A 41 -10.36 11.90 7.97
N ARG A 42 -11.49 12.33 8.54
CA ARG A 42 -11.58 13.20 9.75
C ARG A 42 -10.57 12.84 10.85
N VAL A 43 -10.01 11.63 10.88
CA VAL A 43 -8.91 11.24 11.76
C VAL A 43 -7.64 12.06 11.51
N LEU A 44 -7.27 12.40 10.27
CA LEU A 44 -6.10 13.25 10.00
C LEU A 44 -6.29 14.65 10.59
N GLY A 45 -7.51 15.17 10.56
CA GLY A 45 -7.89 16.39 11.29
C GLY A 45 -7.77 16.26 12.81
N LYS A 46 -8.22 15.13 13.38
CA LYS A 46 -8.05 14.82 14.82
C LYS A 46 -6.60 14.63 15.22
N VAL A 47 -5.81 13.92 14.42
CA VAL A 47 -4.36 13.70 14.57
C VAL A 47 -3.59 15.02 14.55
N ARG A 48 -4.01 15.96 13.70
CA ARG A 48 -3.41 17.30 13.64
C ARG A 48 -3.74 18.16 14.86
N THR A 49 -4.86 17.88 15.53
CA THR A 49 -5.32 18.61 16.72
C THR A 49 -4.84 17.94 18.01
N ASP A 50 -4.64 16.62 18.00
CA ASP A 50 -4.25 15.81 19.15
C ASP A 50 -3.04 14.90 18.82
N PRO A 51 -1.85 15.20 19.35
CA PRO A 51 -0.61 14.48 19.02
C PRO A 51 -0.56 13.05 19.60
N ALA A 52 -1.39 12.72 20.59
CA ALA A 52 -1.46 11.36 21.12
C ALA A 52 -2.11 10.40 20.11
N TRP A 53 -3.11 10.88 19.36
CA TRP A 53 -3.72 10.13 18.26
C TRP A 53 -2.78 9.90 17.08
N ALA A 54 -1.91 10.88 16.79
CA ALA A 54 -0.86 10.71 15.78
C ALA A 54 0.04 9.52 16.12
N THR A 55 0.50 9.48 17.38
CA THR A 55 1.38 8.44 17.88
C THR A 55 0.70 7.06 17.89
N ALA A 56 -0.59 7.02 18.25
CA ALA A 56 -1.37 5.78 18.27
C ALA A 56 -1.55 5.16 16.87
N LEU A 57 -1.57 5.96 15.80
CA LEU A 57 -1.68 5.49 14.42
C LEU A 57 -0.32 5.17 13.79
N VAL A 58 0.70 5.98 14.09
CA VAL A 58 2.05 5.78 13.53
C VAL A 58 2.72 4.53 14.11
N ARG A 59 2.47 4.18 15.38
CA ARG A 59 3.03 2.98 16.02
C ARG A 59 2.70 1.67 15.30
N PRO A 60 1.42 1.33 15.03
CA PRO A 60 1.08 0.08 14.33
C PRO A 60 1.57 0.09 12.87
N LEU A 61 1.57 1.24 12.19
CA LEU A 61 2.14 1.37 10.84
C LEU A 61 3.65 1.08 10.84
N LEU A 62 4.38 1.66 11.80
CA LEU A 62 5.81 1.43 11.94
C LEU A 62 6.13 -0.04 12.25
N VAL A 63 5.35 -0.68 13.13
CA VAL A 63 5.50 -2.10 13.45
C VAL A 63 5.21 -2.98 12.23
N LEU A 64 4.20 -2.64 11.44
CA LEU A 64 3.86 -3.38 10.21
C LEU A 64 4.98 -3.26 9.17
N THR A 65 5.47 -2.05 8.89
CA THR A 65 6.57 -1.83 7.94
C THR A 65 7.86 -2.48 8.40
N ASN A 66 8.18 -2.41 9.69
CA ASN A 66 9.39 -3.05 10.22
C ASN A 66 9.30 -4.60 10.12
N ARG A 67 8.10 -5.16 10.23
CA ARG A 67 7.84 -6.60 10.06
C ARG A 67 7.88 -7.04 8.60
N GLU A 68 7.52 -6.17 7.66
CA GLU A 68 7.74 -6.40 6.22
C GLU A 68 9.22 -6.31 5.84
N ILE A 69 9.98 -5.36 6.41
CA ILE A 69 11.41 -5.18 6.14
C ILE A 69 12.27 -6.27 6.78
N SER A 70 11.85 -6.80 7.94
CA SER A 70 12.56 -7.87 8.66
C SER A 70 12.28 -9.27 8.11
N ARG A 71 11.65 -9.40 6.94
CA ARG A 71 11.28 -10.69 6.32
C ARG A 71 11.99 -10.87 4.99
#